data_AF-A0A3D5FM08-F1
#
_entry.id   AF-A0A3D5FM08-F1
#
_cell.length_a   1.000
_cell.length_b   1.000
_cell.length_c   1.000
_cell.angle_alpha   90.00
_cell.angle_beta   90.00
_cell.angle_gamma   90.00
#
_symmetry.space_group_name_H-M   'P 1'
#
loop_
_entity.id
_entity.type
_entity.pdbx_description
1 polymer ?
#
loop_
_entity_poly.entity_id
_entity_poly.type
_entity_poly.pdbx_seq_one_letter_code
_entity_poly.pdbx_strand_id
1 'polypeptide(L)'
;MLAIAGILVVAAGMMASRVLLEEEAATVASYAVQQGEFVITLELRNGELEAVEAEQITSPQVRGQLKITHLFPEGEIVEVGDLILEFDKAEFEQKVTEREQELEAVRAELEKTLANQLVEIGRQEADIENRTAQLRLAELQVEKMKFESLVEREEARLKARQDELALEQAQRKLDAQHVVDQADRKKRELDVAQKERRLDRARKDLESLSVNAERPGLVVYEKIWKGGRAEKVRVGDEPWG
;
A
#
# COMPACT_ATOMS: atom_id res chain seq x y z
N MET A 1 97.46 -13.69 -87.59
CA MET A 1 96.59 -12.63 -87.01
C MET A 1 95.15 -13.06 -86.71
N LEU A 2 94.71 -14.31 -87.00
CA LEU A 2 93.32 -14.74 -86.78
C LEU A 2 93.05 -15.49 -85.44
N ALA A 3 94.07 -15.99 -84.75
CA ALA A 3 93.88 -16.80 -83.53
C ALA A 3 93.60 -15.97 -82.25
N ILE A 4 94.06 -14.71 -82.20
CA ILE A 4 93.92 -13.85 -81.00
C ILE A 4 92.51 -13.25 -80.90
N ALA A 5 91.84 -13.04 -82.04
CA ALA A 5 90.47 -12.53 -82.08
C ALA A 5 89.44 -13.56 -81.55
N GLY A 6 89.65 -14.85 -81.80
CA GLY A 6 88.75 -15.91 -81.32
C GLY A 6 88.75 -16.05 -79.78
N ILE A 7 89.90 -15.90 -79.14
CA ILE A 7 90.04 -16.00 -77.68
C ILE A 7 89.35 -14.83 -76.98
N LEU A 8 89.42 -13.63 -77.56
CA LEU A 8 88.73 -12.43 -77.04
C LEU A 8 87.21 -12.57 -77.12
N VAL A 9 86.67 -13.18 -78.16
CA VAL A 9 85.22 -13.39 -78.29
C VAL A 9 84.71 -14.44 -77.30
N VAL A 10 85.48 -15.52 -77.06
CA VAL A 10 85.10 -16.53 -76.06
C VAL A 10 85.23 -15.99 -74.64
N ALA A 11 86.29 -15.21 -74.34
CA ALA A 11 86.44 -14.57 -73.04
C ALA A 11 85.36 -13.52 -72.78
N ALA A 12 85.00 -12.72 -73.80
CA ALA A 12 83.88 -11.78 -73.72
C ALA A 12 82.54 -12.50 -73.57
N GLY A 13 82.34 -13.63 -74.26
CA GLY A 13 81.15 -14.47 -74.12
C GLY A 13 81.03 -15.11 -72.73
N MET A 14 82.15 -15.55 -72.14
CA MET A 14 82.17 -16.11 -70.77
C MET A 14 82.00 -15.04 -69.69
N MET A 15 82.54 -13.83 -69.90
CA MET A 15 82.29 -12.71 -68.99
C MET A 15 80.84 -12.22 -69.09
N ALA A 16 80.29 -12.11 -70.31
CA ALA A 16 78.89 -11.77 -70.52
C ALA A 16 77.95 -12.81 -69.92
N SER A 17 78.28 -14.10 -70.04
CA SER A 17 77.51 -15.20 -69.42
C SER A 17 77.53 -15.17 -67.89
N ARG A 18 78.60 -14.68 -67.25
CA ARG A 18 78.64 -14.50 -65.79
C ARG A 18 77.87 -13.27 -65.30
N VAL A 19 77.82 -12.21 -66.10
CA VAL A 19 77.06 -10.99 -65.79
C VAL A 19 75.56 -11.18 -66.05
N LEU A 20 75.18 -12.10 -66.96
CA LEU A 20 73.77 -12.39 -67.28
C LEU A 20 73.10 -13.39 -66.32
N LEU A 21 73.84 -14.02 -65.40
CA LEU A 21 73.32 -14.96 -64.39
C LEU A 21 73.54 -14.41 -62.98
N GLU A 22 73.29 -13.12 -62.79
CA GLU A 22 73.18 -12.50 -61.48
C GLU A 22 71.72 -12.67 -61.03
N GLU A 23 71.48 -13.66 -60.18
CA GLU A 23 70.16 -13.96 -59.59
C GLU A 23 69.59 -12.71 -58.91
N GLU A 24 68.45 -12.21 -59.41
CA GLU A 24 67.63 -11.21 -58.72
C GLU A 24 67.10 -11.82 -57.42
N ALA A 25 67.85 -11.64 -56.33
CA ALA A 25 67.32 -11.83 -54.98
C ALA A 25 66.26 -10.76 -54.75
N ALA A 26 64.99 -11.18 -54.82
CA ALA A 26 63.82 -10.32 -54.62
C ALA A 26 63.99 -9.47 -53.34
N THR A 27 64.09 -8.16 -53.52
CA THR A 27 64.18 -7.20 -52.41
C THR A 27 62.82 -7.09 -51.73
N VAL A 28 62.64 -7.84 -50.64
CA VAL A 28 61.46 -7.71 -49.78
C VAL A 28 61.60 -6.44 -48.94
N ALA A 29 60.60 -5.56 -49.00
CA ALA A 29 60.58 -4.37 -48.15
C ALA A 29 60.63 -4.77 -46.67
N SER A 30 61.68 -4.33 -45.96
CA SER A 30 61.87 -4.58 -44.53
C SER A 30 62.08 -3.27 -43.77
N TYR A 31 61.73 -3.26 -42.48
CA TYR A 31 61.86 -2.10 -41.60
C TYR A 31 62.42 -2.53 -40.23
N ALA A 32 63.22 -1.68 -39.59
CA ALA A 32 63.83 -1.95 -38.29
C ALA A 32 62.79 -1.84 -37.16
N VAL A 33 62.57 -2.93 -36.42
CA VAL A 33 61.61 -2.93 -35.31
C VAL A 33 62.16 -2.13 -34.12
N GLN A 34 61.28 -1.35 -33.50
CA GLN A 34 61.57 -0.62 -32.27
C GLN A 34 60.63 -1.12 -31.18
N GLN A 35 61.19 -1.42 -30.01
CA GLN A 35 60.41 -1.81 -28.84
C GLN A 35 59.88 -0.53 -28.17
N GLY A 36 58.55 -0.43 -28.03
CA GLY A 36 57.88 0.72 -27.43
C GLY A 36 56.48 0.35 -26.95
N GLU A 37 55.83 1.29 -26.28
CA GLU A 37 54.44 1.12 -25.84
C GLU A 37 53.50 1.09 -27.06
N PHE A 38 52.79 -0.02 -27.22
CA PHE A 38 51.82 -0.20 -28.29
C PHE A 38 50.41 -0.09 -27.71
N VAL A 39 49.83 1.10 -27.81
CA VAL A 39 48.47 1.38 -27.31
C VAL A 39 47.46 1.05 -28.41
N ILE A 40 46.57 0.10 -28.14
CA ILE A 40 45.43 -0.22 -29.00
C ILE A 40 44.25 0.61 -28.55
N THR A 41 43.93 1.68 -29.29
CA THR A 41 42.71 2.47 -29.06
C THR A 41 41.56 1.86 -29.85
N LEU A 42 40.51 1.42 -29.14
CA LEU A 42 39.27 0.95 -29.74
C LEU A 42 38.25 2.10 -29.74
N GLU A 43 37.88 2.59 -30.92
CA GLU A 43 36.80 3.58 -31.07
C GLU A 43 35.43 2.90 -31.04
N LEU A 44 34.80 2.86 -29.87
CA LEU A 44 33.41 2.42 -29.74
C LEU A 44 32.49 3.57 -30.16
N ARG A 45 31.90 3.46 -31.36
CA ARG A 45 31.04 4.51 -31.94
C ARG A 45 29.65 4.61 -31.32
N ASN A 46 29.21 3.55 -30.65
CA ASN A 46 27.86 3.43 -30.13
C ASN A 46 27.93 3.10 -28.64
N GLY A 47 27.37 3.99 -27.83
CA GLY A 47 27.15 3.81 -26.40
C GLY A 47 25.96 4.67 -26.00
N GLU A 48 25.15 4.16 -25.08
CA GLU A 48 24.02 4.88 -24.52
C GLU A 48 24.40 5.40 -23.13
N LEU A 49 23.93 6.61 -22.80
CA LEU A 49 24.08 7.18 -21.46
C LEU A 49 22.75 7.01 -20.74
N GLU A 50 22.79 6.41 -19.57
CA GLU A 50 21.64 6.27 -18.67
C GLU A 50 21.92 7.00 -17.35
N ALA A 51 20.86 7.38 -16.66
CA ALA A 51 20.97 7.95 -15.33
C ALA A 51 21.58 6.92 -14.36
N VAL A 52 22.48 7.36 -13.49
CA VAL A 52 23.09 6.49 -12.46
C VAL A 52 22.02 6.01 -11.47
N GLU A 53 21.10 6.91 -11.10
CA GLU A 53 19.94 6.62 -10.25
C GLU A 53 18.71 7.26 -10.89
N ALA A 54 17.61 6.51 -10.98
CA ALA A 54 16.33 6.97 -11.47
C ALA A 54 15.21 6.42 -10.59
N GLU A 55 14.28 7.28 -10.20
CA GLU A 55 13.10 6.91 -9.42
C GLU A 55 11.85 7.18 -10.26
N GLN A 56 11.04 6.14 -10.46
CA GLN A 56 9.81 6.25 -11.22
C GLN A 56 8.62 6.50 -10.30
N ILE A 57 7.97 7.65 -10.47
CA ILE A 57 6.74 7.98 -9.74
C ILE A 57 5.56 7.37 -10.49
N THR A 58 4.83 6.49 -9.79
CA THR A 58 3.65 5.80 -10.33
C THR A 58 2.38 6.34 -9.69
N SER A 59 1.27 6.30 -10.42
CA SER A 59 -0.06 6.61 -9.89
C SER A 59 -0.40 5.70 -8.69
N PRO A 60 -1.04 6.22 -7.64
CA PRO A 60 -1.47 5.39 -6.53
C PRO A 60 -2.60 4.45 -6.94
N GLN A 61 -2.64 3.26 -6.36
CA GLN A 61 -3.69 2.27 -6.62
C GLN A 61 -4.96 2.59 -5.81
N VAL A 62 -5.71 3.57 -6.27
CA VAL A 62 -6.94 4.02 -5.60
C VAL A 62 -8.18 3.78 -6.44
N ARG A 63 -9.33 3.62 -5.77
CA ARG A 63 -10.63 3.54 -6.44
C ARG A 63 -11.20 4.94 -6.64
N GLY A 64 -11.09 5.45 -7.85
CA GLY A 64 -11.62 6.75 -8.27
C GLY A 64 -11.01 7.18 -9.61
N GLN A 65 -11.42 8.34 -10.11
CA GLN A 65 -10.79 8.94 -11.28
C GLN A 65 -9.53 9.69 -10.85
N LEU A 66 -8.38 9.30 -11.38
CA LEU A 66 -7.11 9.96 -11.09
C LEU A 66 -6.80 10.98 -12.18
N LYS A 67 -7.29 12.21 -12.02
CA LYS A 67 -6.99 13.28 -12.97
C LYS A 67 -5.83 14.13 -12.47
N ILE A 68 -4.80 14.29 -13.29
CA ILE A 68 -3.63 15.10 -12.94
C ILE A 68 -3.99 16.58 -12.97
N THR A 69 -3.81 17.29 -11.86
CA THR A 69 -4.02 18.74 -11.73
C THR A 69 -2.70 19.51 -11.73
N HIS A 70 -1.62 18.89 -11.28
CA HIS A 70 -0.30 19.50 -11.20
C HIS A 70 0.81 18.54 -11.62
N LEU A 71 1.80 19.07 -12.33
CA LEU A 71 3.08 18.44 -12.62
C LEU A 71 4.18 19.48 -12.43
N PHE A 72 5.25 19.10 -11.74
CA PHE A 72 6.45 19.93 -11.64
C PHE A 72 7.12 20.04 -13.01
N PRO A 73 7.64 21.22 -13.41
CA PRO A 73 8.18 21.43 -14.74
C PRO A 73 9.24 20.40 -15.18
N GLU A 74 9.06 19.85 -16.37
CA GLU A 74 10.04 18.94 -16.98
C GLU A 74 11.37 19.68 -17.26
N GLY A 75 12.48 19.04 -16.94
CA GLY A 75 13.82 19.59 -17.14
C GLY A 75 14.30 20.52 -16.02
N GLU A 76 13.50 20.73 -14.98
CA GLU A 76 13.90 21.43 -13.76
C GLU A 76 14.33 20.45 -12.66
N ILE A 77 15.07 20.96 -11.68
CA ILE A 77 15.55 20.18 -10.53
C ILE A 77 14.60 20.41 -9.37
N VAL A 78 14.07 19.32 -8.80
CA VAL A 78 13.29 19.36 -7.56
C VAL A 78 14.22 19.34 -6.35
N GLU A 79 13.81 19.96 -5.27
CA GLU A 79 14.39 19.80 -3.93
C GLU A 79 13.51 18.93 -3.05
N VAL A 80 14.04 18.48 -1.91
CA VAL A 80 13.29 17.64 -0.95
C VAL A 80 12.06 18.39 -0.44
N GLY A 81 10.89 17.78 -0.58
CA GLY A 81 9.60 18.34 -0.17
C GLY A 81 8.82 19.04 -1.28
N ASP A 82 9.43 19.33 -2.43
CA ASP A 82 8.72 19.94 -3.56
C ASP A 82 7.58 19.03 -4.06
N LEU A 83 6.45 19.63 -4.40
CA LEU A 83 5.30 18.92 -4.96
C LEU A 83 5.61 18.55 -6.42
N ILE A 84 5.73 17.26 -6.71
CA ILE A 84 6.04 16.76 -8.05
C ILE A 84 4.76 16.55 -8.87
N LEU A 85 3.77 15.92 -8.26
CA LEU A 85 2.55 15.47 -8.93
C LEU A 85 1.38 15.63 -7.97
N GLU A 86 0.29 16.18 -8.48
CA GLU A 86 -0.97 16.24 -7.74
C GLU A 86 -2.11 15.75 -8.63
N PHE A 87 -2.99 14.95 -8.04
CA PHE A 87 -4.26 14.54 -8.63
C PHE A 87 -5.42 15.33 -8.03
N ASP A 88 -6.54 15.40 -8.76
CA ASP A 88 -7.79 16.02 -8.29
C ASP A 88 -8.29 15.33 -7.01
N LYS A 89 -8.38 16.12 -5.94
CA LYS A 89 -8.72 15.66 -4.59
C LYS A 89 -10.22 15.72 -4.28
N ALA A 90 -11.01 16.45 -5.08
CA ALA A 90 -12.37 16.82 -4.70
C ALA A 90 -13.26 15.61 -4.38
N GLU A 91 -13.23 14.56 -5.22
CA GLU A 91 -13.99 13.32 -4.99
C GLU A 91 -13.52 12.59 -3.71
N PHE A 92 -12.21 12.58 -3.46
CA PHE A 92 -11.62 11.87 -2.33
C PHE A 92 -11.84 12.60 -1.00
N GLU A 93 -11.78 13.93 -0.99
CA GLU A 93 -12.14 14.77 0.16
C GLU A 93 -13.61 14.60 0.54
N GLN A 94 -14.50 14.60 -0.46
CA GLN A 94 -15.91 14.30 -0.24
C GLN A 94 -16.09 12.91 0.39
N LYS A 95 -15.39 11.90 -0.14
CA LYS A 95 -15.45 10.53 0.37
C LYS A 95 -14.89 10.41 1.78
N VAL A 96 -13.84 11.15 2.14
CA VAL A 96 -13.37 11.22 3.53
C VAL A 96 -14.46 11.80 4.43
N THR A 97 -15.04 12.94 4.04
CA THR A 97 -16.11 13.61 4.79
C THR A 97 -17.32 12.69 5.00
N GLU A 98 -17.76 11.98 3.96
CA GLU A 98 -18.85 11.00 4.05
C GLU A 98 -18.52 9.87 5.04
N ARG A 99 -17.27 9.35 5.01
CA ARG A 99 -16.86 8.29 5.93
C ARG A 99 -16.69 8.75 7.37
N GLU A 100 -16.33 10.02 7.58
CA GLU A 100 -16.32 10.64 8.90
C GLU A 100 -17.74 10.73 9.47
N GLN A 101 -18.70 11.21 8.69
CA GLN A 101 -20.12 11.28 9.09
C GLN A 101 -20.70 9.88 9.36
N GLU A 102 -20.39 8.89 8.52
CA GLU A 102 -20.80 7.50 8.75
C GLU A 102 -20.24 6.96 10.08
N LEU A 103 -18.96 7.24 10.39
CA LEU A 103 -18.31 6.82 11.63
C LEU A 103 -18.93 7.51 12.86
N GLU A 104 -19.18 8.81 12.76
CA GLU A 104 -19.82 9.58 13.82
C GLU A 104 -21.22 9.05 14.13
N ALA A 105 -22.01 8.77 13.08
CA ALA A 105 -23.36 8.22 13.23
C ALA A 105 -23.36 6.87 13.98
N VAL A 106 -22.46 5.94 13.62
CA VAL A 106 -22.41 4.63 14.30
C VAL A 106 -21.87 4.73 15.72
N ARG A 107 -20.99 5.70 16.01
CA ARG A 107 -20.52 5.96 17.38
C ARG A 107 -21.64 6.54 18.25
N ALA A 108 -22.40 7.49 17.73
CA ALA A 108 -23.57 8.04 18.42
C ALA A 108 -24.63 6.96 18.70
N GLU A 109 -24.88 6.06 17.74
CA GLU A 109 -25.82 4.95 17.93
C GLU A 109 -25.30 3.92 18.97
N LEU A 110 -23.99 3.67 19.02
CA LEU A 110 -23.38 2.86 20.08
C LEU A 110 -23.57 3.51 21.45
N GLU A 111 -23.26 4.79 21.58
CA GLU A 111 -23.42 5.54 22.84
C GLU A 111 -24.88 5.52 23.32
N LYS A 112 -25.82 5.82 22.43
CA LYS A 112 -27.26 5.73 22.71
C LYS A 112 -27.69 4.34 23.16
N THR A 113 -27.17 3.30 22.51
CA THR A 113 -27.48 1.91 22.87
C THR A 113 -26.97 1.59 24.28
N LEU A 114 -25.74 1.97 24.61
CA LEU A 114 -25.16 1.77 25.95
C LEU A 114 -25.96 2.52 27.03
N ALA A 115 -26.38 3.75 26.74
CA ALA A 115 -27.22 4.53 27.67
C ALA A 115 -28.58 3.85 27.91
N ASN A 116 -29.23 3.35 26.86
CA ASN A 116 -30.50 2.63 26.99
C ASN A 116 -30.34 1.32 27.77
N GLN A 117 -29.26 0.56 27.51
CA GLN A 117 -28.94 -0.66 28.26
C GLN A 117 -28.75 -0.38 29.75
N LEU A 118 -28.03 0.70 30.08
CA LEU A 118 -27.82 1.12 31.47
C LEU A 118 -29.15 1.44 32.18
N VAL A 119 -30.06 2.16 31.51
CA VAL A 119 -31.39 2.47 32.06
C VAL A 119 -32.21 1.20 32.27
N GLU A 120 -32.21 0.28 31.31
CA GLU A 120 -32.97 -0.97 31.42
C GLU A 120 -32.40 -1.90 32.51
N ILE A 121 -31.08 -1.98 32.66
CA ILE A 121 -30.43 -2.72 33.75
C ILE A 121 -30.87 -2.13 35.10
N GLY A 122 -30.76 -0.82 35.29
CA GLY A 122 -31.17 -0.17 36.54
C GLY A 122 -32.66 -0.38 36.87
N ARG A 123 -33.52 -0.39 35.83
CA ARG A 123 -34.95 -0.71 36.00
C ARG A 123 -35.18 -2.15 36.47
N GLN A 124 -34.41 -3.11 35.94
CA GLN A 124 -34.51 -4.51 36.32
C GLN A 124 -33.93 -4.78 37.71
N GLU A 125 -32.84 -4.12 38.07
CA GLU A 125 -32.28 -4.15 39.44
C GLU A 125 -33.29 -3.64 40.46
N ALA A 126 -33.97 -2.53 40.18
CA ALA A 126 -35.04 -2.01 41.03
C ALA A 126 -36.24 -2.97 41.13
N ASP A 127 -36.61 -3.67 40.05
CA ASP A 127 -37.66 -4.70 40.10
C ASP A 127 -37.25 -5.89 40.99
N ILE A 128 -35.99 -6.34 40.89
CA ILE A 128 -35.42 -7.38 41.75
C ILE A 128 -35.44 -6.95 43.22
N GLU A 129 -35.04 -5.71 43.53
CA GLU A 129 -35.08 -5.18 44.90
C GLU A 129 -36.52 -5.16 45.45
N ASN A 130 -37.48 -4.68 44.66
CA ASN A 130 -38.89 -4.68 45.03
C ASN A 130 -39.42 -6.09 45.29
N ARG A 131 -39.12 -7.06 44.41
CA ARG A 131 -39.53 -8.47 44.59
C ARG A 131 -38.86 -9.12 45.79
N THR A 132 -37.62 -8.76 46.08
CA THR A 132 -36.90 -9.21 47.28
C THR A 132 -37.60 -8.73 48.54
N ALA A 133 -37.99 -7.45 48.59
CA ALA A 133 -38.76 -6.90 49.70
C ALA A 133 -40.15 -7.57 49.83
N GLN A 134 -40.83 -7.82 48.71
CA GLN A 134 -42.14 -8.51 48.69
C GLN A 134 -42.04 -9.94 49.23
N LEU A 135 -41.05 -10.72 48.78
CA LEU A 135 -40.77 -12.05 49.30
C LEU A 135 -40.53 -12.00 50.81
N ARG A 136 -39.71 -11.05 51.27
CA ARG A 136 -39.42 -10.90 52.70
C ARG A 136 -40.68 -10.61 53.53
N LEU A 137 -41.58 -9.77 53.02
CA LEU A 137 -42.87 -9.50 53.66
C LEU A 137 -43.75 -10.76 53.72
N ALA A 138 -43.78 -11.55 52.64
CA ALA A 138 -44.54 -12.80 52.59
C ALA A 138 -43.97 -13.86 53.57
N GLU A 139 -42.65 -13.96 53.69
CA GLU A 139 -41.99 -14.82 54.69
C GLU A 139 -42.36 -14.43 56.12
N LEU A 140 -42.31 -13.14 56.44
CA LEU A 140 -42.72 -12.62 57.74
C LEU A 140 -44.21 -12.91 58.02
N GLN A 141 -45.06 -12.92 56.99
CA GLN A 141 -46.45 -13.31 57.13
C GLN A 141 -46.59 -14.81 57.45
N VAL A 142 -45.81 -15.67 56.78
CA VAL A 142 -45.76 -17.11 57.10
C VAL A 142 -45.34 -17.34 58.56
N GLU A 143 -44.35 -16.59 59.05
CA GLU A 143 -43.91 -16.66 60.46
C GLU A 143 -45.05 -16.29 61.43
N LYS A 144 -45.86 -15.27 61.11
CA LYS A 144 -47.02 -14.85 61.92
C LYS A 144 -48.14 -15.89 61.95
N MET A 145 -48.41 -16.58 60.84
CA MET A 145 -49.50 -17.55 60.75
C MET A 145 -49.25 -18.86 61.52
N LYS A 146 -48.15 -19.00 62.28
CA LYS A 146 -47.77 -20.24 62.96
C LYS A 146 -48.85 -20.85 63.85
N PHE A 147 -49.74 -20.03 64.41
CA PHE A 147 -50.83 -20.44 65.31
C PHE A 147 -52.22 -20.41 64.66
N GLU A 148 -52.30 -20.06 63.37
CA GLU A 148 -53.56 -19.98 62.63
C GLU A 148 -53.97 -21.35 62.06
N SER A 149 -55.14 -21.38 61.38
CA SER A 149 -55.66 -22.60 60.78
C SER A 149 -54.72 -23.18 59.71
N LEU A 150 -54.84 -24.49 59.45
CA LEU A 150 -54.01 -25.15 58.43
C LEU A 150 -54.17 -24.53 57.05
N VAL A 151 -55.39 -24.09 56.70
CA VAL A 151 -55.69 -23.47 55.41
C VAL A 151 -54.97 -22.12 55.28
N GLU A 152 -55.10 -21.24 56.28
CA GLU A 152 -54.44 -19.92 56.27
C GLU A 152 -52.91 -20.03 56.26
N ARG A 153 -52.36 -21.04 56.94
CA ARG A 153 -50.92 -21.33 56.90
C ARG A 153 -50.44 -21.76 55.52
N GLU A 154 -51.19 -22.62 54.84
CA GLU A 154 -50.85 -23.06 53.48
C GLU A 154 -51.02 -21.93 52.47
N GLU A 155 -52.04 -21.08 52.60
CA GLU A 155 -52.20 -19.88 51.75
C GLU A 155 -51.00 -18.92 51.87
N ALA A 156 -50.55 -18.63 53.10
CA ALA A 156 -49.39 -17.79 53.32
C ALA A 156 -48.10 -18.41 52.71
N ARG A 157 -47.92 -19.73 52.85
CA ARG A 157 -46.78 -20.44 52.25
C ARG A 157 -46.81 -20.41 50.73
N LEU A 158 -47.98 -20.61 50.13
CA LEU A 158 -48.16 -20.53 48.68
C LEU A 158 -47.84 -19.13 48.18
N LYS A 159 -48.25 -18.08 48.90
CA LYS A 159 -47.91 -16.69 48.55
C LYS A 159 -46.40 -16.44 48.59
N ALA A 160 -45.71 -16.88 49.66
CA ALA A 160 -44.27 -16.74 49.75
C ALA A 160 -43.55 -17.47 48.60
N ARG A 161 -43.98 -18.70 48.26
CA ARG A 161 -43.42 -19.44 47.11
C ARG A 161 -43.68 -18.74 45.78
N GLN A 162 -44.84 -18.11 45.60
CA GLN A 162 -45.13 -17.32 44.39
C GLN A 162 -44.18 -16.13 44.27
N ASP A 163 -43.91 -15.42 45.38
CA ASP A 163 -43.00 -14.27 45.38
C ASP A 163 -41.54 -14.68 45.17
N GLU A 164 -41.15 -15.85 45.69
CA GLU A 164 -39.84 -16.47 45.44
C GLU A 164 -39.63 -16.77 43.96
N LEU A 165 -40.61 -17.43 43.32
CA LEU A 165 -40.59 -17.69 41.89
C LEU A 165 -40.57 -16.40 41.07
N ALA A 166 -41.31 -15.37 41.50
CA ALA A 166 -41.31 -14.08 40.84
C ALA A 166 -39.92 -13.42 40.92
N LEU A 167 -39.25 -13.47 42.08
CA LEU A 167 -37.89 -12.96 42.25
C LEU A 167 -36.91 -13.71 41.34
N GLU A 168 -36.96 -15.04 41.34
CA GLU A 168 -36.09 -15.87 40.50
C GLU A 168 -36.28 -15.57 39.01
N GLN A 169 -37.53 -15.40 38.56
CA GLN A 169 -37.82 -15.00 37.18
C GLN A 169 -37.24 -13.64 36.82
N ALA A 170 -37.27 -12.67 37.73
CA ALA A 170 -36.69 -11.34 37.50
C ALA A 170 -35.15 -11.41 37.39
N GLN A 171 -34.50 -12.20 38.24
CA GLN A 171 -33.06 -12.42 38.19
C GLN A 171 -32.63 -13.10 36.88
N ARG A 172 -33.31 -14.20 36.50
CA ARG A 172 -33.05 -14.88 35.22
C ARG A 172 -33.25 -13.97 34.02
N LYS A 173 -34.21 -13.04 34.10
CA LYS A 173 -34.44 -12.04 33.05
C LYS A 173 -33.27 -11.07 32.92
N LEU A 174 -32.72 -10.60 34.04
CA LEU A 174 -31.54 -9.73 34.04
C LEU A 174 -30.30 -10.45 33.49
N ASP A 175 -30.07 -11.71 33.90
CA ASP A 175 -28.96 -12.51 33.37
C ASP A 175 -29.09 -12.70 31.84
N ALA A 176 -30.29 -13.02 31.35
CA ALA A 176 -30.54 -13.14 29.93
C ALA A 176 -30.33 -11.81 29.18
N GLN A 177 -30.75 -10.70 29.78
CA GLN A 177 -30.55 -9.35 29.22
C GLN A 177 -29.06 -9.03 29.08
N HIS A 178 -28.24 -9.33 30.09
CA HIS A 178 -26.78 -9.12 30.02
C HIS A 178 -26.13 -9.85 28.85
N VAL A 179 -26.52 -11.11 28.59
CA VAL A 179 -25.99 -11.89 27.46
C VAL A 179 -26.36 -11.25 26.12
N VAL A 180 -27.62 -10.82 25.98
CA VAL A 180 -28.11 -10.14 24.77
C VAL A 180 -27.37 -8.81 24.58
N ASP A 181 -27.25 -8.02 25.64
CA ASP A 181 -26.63 -6.70 25.60
C ASP A 181 -25.15 -6.78 25.25
N GLN A 182 -24.43 -7.78 25.78
CA GLN A 182 -23.03 -8.03 25.45
C GLN A 182 -22.86 -8.36 23.96
N ALA A 183 -23.72 -9.24 23.42
CA ALA A 183 -23.67 -9.60 21.99
C ALA A 183 -23.98 -8.39 21.10
N ASP A 184 -24.98 -7.60 21.47
CA ASP A 184 -25.42 -6.43 20.72
C ASP A 184 -24.40 -5.29 20.74
N ARG A 185 -23.78 -5.06 21.91
CA ARG A 185 -22.64 -4.15 22.07
C ARG A 185 -21.47 -4.59 21.18
N LYS A 186 -21.11 -5.87 21.22
CA LYS A 186 -19.99 -6.39 20.42
C LYS A 186 -20.22 -6.20 18.92
N LYS A 187 -21.45 -6.43 18.46
CA LYS A 187 -21.83 -6.19 17.06
C LYS A 187 -21.64 -4.73 16.66
N ARG A 188 -22.08 -3.79 17.49
CA ARG A 188 -21.91 -2.34 17.22
C ARG A 188 -20.45 -1.90 17.27
N GLU A 189 -19.67 -2.40 18.23
CA GLU A 189 -18.22 -2.14 18.30
C GLU A 189 -17.50 -2.62 17.02
N LEU A 190 -17.89 -3.77 16.47
CA LEU A 190 -17.34 -4.27 15.21
C LEU A 190 -17.70 -3.37 14.01
N ASP A 191 -18.92 -2.82 14.00
CA ASP A 191 -19.35 -1.88 12.96
C ASP A 191 -18.55 -0.57 13.05
N VAL A 192 -18.40 0.01 14.24
CA VAL A 192 -17.53 1.17 14.49
C VAL A 192 -16.11 0.89 13.97
N ALA A 193 -15.51 -0.22 14.36
CA ALA A 193 -14.17 -0.59 13.90
C ALA A 193 -14.09 -0.78 12.38
N GLN A 194 -15.16 -1.25 11.74
CA GLN A 194 -15.23 -1.36 10.29
C GLN A 194 -15.27 0.01 9.63
N LYS A 195 -16.07 0.96 10.15
CA LYS A 195 -16.16 2.33 9.64
C LYS A 195 -14.85 3.10 9.84
N GLU A 196 -14.20 2.93 10.99
CA GLU A 196 -12.85 3.48 11.25
C GLU A 196 -11.84 3.00 10.21
N ARG A 197 -11.77 1.69 9.94
CA ARG A 197 -10.86 1.16 8.91
C ARG A 197 -11.18 1.69 7.51
N ARG A 198 -12.45 1.96 7.19
CA ARG A 198 -12.83 2.54 5.90
C ARG A 198 -12.43 4.01 5.81
N LEU A 199 -12.55 4.76 6.90
CA LEU A 199 -12.09 6.15 6.98
C LEU A 199 -10.57 6.23 6.87
N ASP A 200 -9.83 5.40 7.60
CA ASP A 200 -8.36 5.35 7.53
C ASP A 200 -7.88 5.07 6.11
N ARG A 201 -8.51 4.13 5.39
CA ARG A 201 -8.21 3.89 3.98
C ARG A 201 -8.52 5.10 3.10
N ALA A 202 -9.68 5.72 3.26
CA ALA A 202 -10.04 6.90 2.48
C ALA A 202 -9.07 8.08 2.69
N ARG A 203 -8.56 8.25 3.92
CA ARG A 203 -7.54 9.26 4.23
C ARG A 203 -6.20 8.95 3.58
N LYS A 204 -5.76 7.68 3.62
CA LYS A 204 -4.55 7.23 2.92
C LYS A 204 -4.66 7.37 1.41
N ASP A 205 -5.81 7.03 0.85
CA ASP A 205 -6.10 7.23 -0.58
C ASP A 205 -5.96 8.72 -0.93
N LEU A 206 -6.54 9.63 -0.13
CA LEU A 206 -6.43 11.08 -0.32
C LEU A 206 -4.99 11.60 -0.18
N GLU A 207 -4.24 11.13 0.81
CA GLU A 207 -2.84 11.50 1.02
C GLU A 207 -1.97 11.11 -0.18
N SER A 208 -2.22 9.91 -0.74
CA SER A 208 -1.48 9.39 -1.90
C SER A 208 -1.68 10.19 -3.20
N LEU A 209 -2.64 11.13 -3.23
CA LEU A 209 -2.89 11.99 -4.39
C LEU A 209 -1.88 13.14 -4.53
N SER A 210 -1.02 13.33 -3.54
CA SER A 210 0.09 14.30 -3.60
C SER A 210 1.39 13.55 -3.49
N VAL A 211 2.27 13.72 -4.48
CA VAL A 211 3.60 13.14 -4.45
C VAL A 211 4.62 14.25 -4.28
N ASN A 212 5.37 14.20 -3.19
CA ASN A 212 6.46 15.11 -2.89
C ASN A 212 7.81 14.44 -3.15
N ALA A 213 8.82 15.23 -3.48
CA ALA A 213 10.17 14.75 -3.70
C ALA A 213 10.85 14.28 -2.40
N GLU A 214 11.33 13.04 -2.37
CA GLU A 214 12.15 12.53 -1.24
C GLU A 214 13.64 12.89 -1.38
N ARG A 215 14.09 13.18 -2.60
CA ARG A 215 15.48 13.51 -2.95
C ARG A 215 15.52 14.54 -4.07
N PRO A 216 16.59 15.34 -4.17
CA PRO A 216 16.75 16.25 -5.29
C PRO A 216 17.09 15.50 -6.58
N GLY A 217 16.55 15.96 -7.71
CA GLY A 217 16.75 15.30 -9.00
C GLY A 217 16.13 16.05 -10.17
N LEU A 218 16.56 15.72 -11.39
CA LEU A 218 16.00 16.29 -12.62
C LEU A 218 14.66 15.62 -12.95
N VAL A 219 13.61 16.41 -13.17
CA VAL A 219 12.29 15.89 -13.54
C VAL A 219 12.24 15.56 -15.02
N VAL A 220 11.82 14.32 -15.33
CA VAL A 220 11.62 13.82 -16.70
C VAL A 220 10.22 13.25 -16.80
N TYR A 221 9.45 13.65 -17.82
CA TYR A 221 8.10 13.16 -18.01
C TYR A 221 8.09 11.81 -18.70
N GLU A 222 7.50 10.83 -18.01
CA GLU A 222 7.31 9.48 -18.52
C GLU A 222 6.23 9.45 -19.61
N LYS A 223 6.29 8.45 -20.49
CA LYS A 223 5.26 8.21 -21.50
C LYS A 223 4.22 7.24 -20.97
N ILE A 224 2.97 7.69 -20.91
CA ILE A 224 1.83 6.85 -20.53
C ILE A 224 1.01 6.47 -21.76
N TRP A 225 0.36 5.32 -21.71
CA TRP A 225 -0.45 4.82 -22.81
C TRP A 225 -1.79 5.56 -22.89
N LYS A 226 -2.05 6.25 -24.01
CA LYS A 226 -3.30 6.98 -24.26
C LYS A 226 -3.76 6.75 -25.69
N GLY A 227 -5.01 6.35 -25.89
CA GLY A 227 -5.61 6.27 -27.23
C GLY A 227 -4.84 5.41 -28.24
N GLY A 228 -4.11 4.38 -27.77
CA GLY A 228 -3.32 3.48 -28.64
C GLY A 228 -1.89 3.95 -28.96
N ARG A 229 -1.40 5.01 -28.31
CA ARG A 229 -0.01 5.48 -28.43
C ARG A 229 0.58 5.82 -27.06
N ALA A 230 1.91 5.71 -26.94
CA ALA A 230 2.63 6.17 -25.76
C ALA A 230 2.97 7.66 -25.90
N GLU A 231 2.37 8.49 -25.06
CA GLU A 231 2.58 9.95 -25.06
C GLU A 231 3.02 10.43 -23.68
N LYS A 232 3.86 11.48 -23.63
CA LYS A 232 4.27 12.09 -22.36
C LYS A 232 3.06 12.50 -21.52
N VAL A 233 3.18 12.33 -20.22
CA VAL A 233 2.19 12.79 -19.24
C VAL A 233 2.06 14.33 -19.27
N ARG A 234 0.84 14.81 -19.02
CA ARG A 234 0.42 16.21 -19.05
C ARG A 234 -0.68 16.43 -18.00
N VAL A 235 -0.82 17.69 -17.59
CA VAL A 235 -1.95 18.12 -16.75
C VAL A 235 -3.27 17.86 -17.49
N GLY A 236 -4.23 17.29 -16.78
CA GLY A 236 -5.53 16.87 -17.29
C GLY A 236 -5.61 15.42 -17.74
N ASP A 237 -4.48 14.69 -17.80
CA ASP A 237 -4.51 13.26 -18.10
C ASP A 237 -5.08 12.43 -16.95
N GLU A 238 -5.59 11.26 -17.31
CA GLU A 238 -6.15 10.28 -16.38
C GLU A 238 -5.44 8.94 -16.49
N PRO A 239 -4.24 8.78 -15.86
CA PRO A 239 -3.57 7.50 -15.81
C PRO A 239 -4.40 6.47 -15.06
N TRP A 240 -4.36 5.23 -15.52
CA TRP A 240 -4.89 4.10 -14.75
C TRP A 240 -3.95 3.79 -13.57
N GLY A 241 -4.52 3.50 -12.40
CA GLY A 241 -3.82 2.94 -11.24
C GLY A 241 -3.90 1.41 -11.20
#